data_AF-A0A7C5CHM9-F1
#
_entry.id   AF-A0A7C5CHM9-F1
#
_cell.length_a   1.000
_cell.length_b   1.000
_cell.length_c   1.000
_cell.angle_alpha   90.00
_cell.angle_beta   90.00
_cell.angle_gamma   90.00
#
_symmetry.space_group_name_H-M   'P 1'
#
loop_
_entity.id
_entity.type
_entity.pdbx_description
1 polymer ?
#
loop_
_entity_poly.entity_id
_entity_poly.type
_entity_poly.pdbx_seq_one_letter_code
_entity_poly.pdbx_strand_id
1 'polypeptide(L)'
;MEKLQQTPIYQAINQPVLLFGAERNLVIFLIMIATMLIWMGGTWFTFFVGLIIWIVGIYYLREMAKRDPIMSSVFRRYQKYKHYYLAHTTPFAYFKNVN
;
A
#
# COMPACT_ATOMS: atom_id res chain seq x y z
N MET A 1 -40.12 -28.85 0.32
CA MET A 1 -39.25 -27.73 -0.07
C MET A 1 -38.05 -27.75 0.86
N GLU A 2 -36.87 -28.10 0.35
CA GLU A 2 -35.66 -28.17 1.17
C GLU A 2 -35.25 -26.76 1.63
N LYS A 3 -35.03 -26.63 2.95
CA LYS A 3 -34.73 -25.36 3.60
C LYS A 3 -33.24 -25.07 3.41
N LEU A 4 -32.92 -24.08 2.57
CA LEU A 4 -31.55 -23.62 2.36
C LEU A 4 -30.95 -23.14 3.69
N GLN A 5 -29.85 -23.75 4.12
CA GLN A 5 -29.11 -23.33 5.30
C GLN A 5 -28.37 -22.01 4.99
N GLN A 6 -28.71 -20.95 5.71
CA GLN A 6 -28.03 -19.66 5.61
C GLN A 6 -27.02 -19.55 6.76
N THR A 7 -25.75 -19.34 6.43
CA THR A 7 -24.69 -19.05 7.39
C THR A 7 -24.39 -17.54 7.39
N PRO A 8 -24.30 -16.88 8.56
CA PRO A 8 -23.99 -15.46 8.62
C PRO A 8 -22.52 -15.23 8.21
N ILE A 9 -22.31 -14.31 7.27
CA ILE A 9 -20.96 -13.88 6.86
C ILE A 9 -20.56 -12.68 7.73
N TYR A 10 -19.55 -12.85 8.56
CA TYR A 10 -19.06 -11.80 9.45
C TYR A 10 -18.07 -10.87 8.74
N GLN A 11 -18.35 -9.57 8.80
CA GLN A 11 -17.51 -8.52 8.21
C GLN A 11 -16.08 -8.45 8.79
N ALA A 12 -15.86 -9.01 9.98
CA ALA A 12 -14.55 -9.06 10.64
C ALA A 12 -13.46 -9.79 9.82
N ILE A 13 -13.85 -10.72 8.94
CA ILE A 13 -12.92 -11.51 8.13
C ILE A 13 -12.17 -10.64 7.10
N ASN A 14 -12.77 -9.54 6.63
CA ASN A 14 -12.20 -8.71 5.57
C ASN A 14 -11.57 -7.40 6.07
N GLN A 15 -11.33 -7.25 7.38
CA GLN A 15 -10.76 -6.02 7.90
C GLN A 15 -9.25 -5.94 7.60
N PRO A 16 -8.76 -4.82 7.04
CA PRO A 16 -7.36 -4.65 6.74
C PRO A 16 -6.54 -4.55 8.05
N VAL A 17 -5.47 -5.34 8.14
CA VAL A 17 -4.56 -5.33 9.29
C VAL A 17 -3.64 -4.11 9.22
N LEU A 18 -3.96 -3.09 10.01
CA LEU A 18 -3.20 -1.85 10.15
C LEU A 18 -2.18 -1.97 11.30
N LEU A 19 -0.96 -1.48 11.09
CA LEU A 19 0.10 -1.41 12.08
C LEU A 19 0.33 0.06 12.46
N PHE A 20 0.24 0.42 13.75
CA PHE A 20 0.30 1.82 14.22
C PHE A 20 -0.69 2.78 13.52
N GLY A 21 -1.82 2.25 13.04
CA GLY A 21 -2.82 3.03 12.28
C GLY A 21 -2.42 3.31 10.82
N ALA A 22 -1.41 2.61 10.30
CA ALA A 22 -0.95 2.69 8.92
C ALA A 22 -0.81 1.30 8.27
N GLU A 23 -0.57 1.25 6.97
CA GLU A 23 -0.39 -0.02 6.27
C GLU A 23 0.89 -0.73 6.74
N ARG A 24 0.74 -1.99 7.21
CA ARG A 24 1.83 -2.77 7.81
C ARG A 24 3.10 -2.82 6.96
N ASN A 25 2.99 -3.14 5.67
CA ASN A 25 4.15 -3.32 4.79
C ASN A 25 4.96 -2.02 4.65
N LEU A 26 4.28 -0.88 4.57
CA LEU A 26 4.91 0.43 4.45
C LEU A 26 5.60 0.84 5.75
N VAL A 27 4.98 0.58 6.91
CA VAL A 27 5.58 0.92 8.21
C VAL A 27 6.83 0.08 8.46
N ILE A 28 6.81 -1.22 8.16
CA ILE A 28 7.98 -2.09 8.30
C ILE A 28 9.12 -1.59 7.41
N PHE A 29 8.82 -1.22 6.16
CA PHE A 29 9.82 -0.69 5.23
C PHE A 29 10.43 0.63 5.72
N LEU A 30 9.59 1.55 6.23
CA LEU A 30 10.05 2.81 6.81
C LEU A 30 10.99 2.59 8.00
N ILE A 31 10.60 1.73 8.94
CA ILE A 31 11.42 1.39 10.11
C ILE A 31 12.76 0.82 9.66
N MET A 32 12.74 -0.11 8.70
CA MET A 32 13.94 -0.77 8.19
C MET A 32 14.92 0.24 7.57
N ILE A 33 14.43 1.19 6.76
CA ILE A 33 15.28 2.23 6.17
C ILE A 33 15.82 3.18 7.25
N ALA A 34 14.97 3.59 8.19
CA ALA A 34 15.38 4.51 9.25
C ALA A 34 16.47 3.88 10.14
N THR A 35 16.31 2.62 10.54
CA THR A 35 17.33 1.91 11.34
C THR A 35 18.61 1.66 10.55
N MET A 36 18.51 1.29 9.26
CA MET A 36 19.67 1.16 8.38
C MET A 36 20.45 2.48 8.26
N LEU A 37 19.75 3.61 8.10
CA LEU A 37 20.38 4.93 8.02
C LEU A 37 21.14 5.29 9.29
N ILE A 38 20.54 5.04 10.45
CA ILE A 38 21.17 5.29 11.77
C ILE A 38 22.42 4.42 11.92
N TRP A 39 22.32 3.13 11.57
CA TRP A 39 23.42 2.18 11.70
C TRP A 39 24.59 2.52 10.77
N MET A 40 24.29 2.90 9.53
CA MET A 40 25.30 3.25 8.53
C MET A 40 26.05 4.54 8.90
N GLY A 41 25.35 5.50 9.52
CA GLY A 41 25.92 6.78 9.88
C GLY A 41 26.79 6.76 11.14
N GLY A 42 26.45 5.94 12.14
CA GLY A 42 27.23 5.78 13.38
C GLY A 42 27.45 7.04 14.23
N THR A 43 26.90 8.19 13.84
CA THR A 43 27.06 9.48 14.51
C THR A 43 25.77 9.92 15.19
N TRP A 44 25.92 10.79 16.19
CA TRP A 44 24.79 11.36 16.92
C TRP A 44 23.87 12.19 16.01
N PHE A 45 24.44 12.83 14.98
CA PHE A 45 23.67 13.56 13.98
C PHE A 45 22.78 12.63 13.15
N THR A 46 23.33 11.51 12.66
CA THR A 46 22.57 10.54 11.86
C THR A 46 21.47 9.86 12.68
N PHE A 47 21.66 9.70 13.99
CA PHE A 47 20.62 9.22 14.89
C PHE A 47 19.40 10.17 14.90
N PHE A 48 19.62 11.47 15.13
CA PHE A 48 18.54 12.46 15.14
C PHE A 48 17.84 12.58 13.80
N VAL A 49 18.61 12.58 12.69
CA VAL A 49 18.03 12.62 11.35
C VAL A 49 17.16 11.39 11.09
N GLY A 50 17.64 10.18 11.43
CA GLY A 50 16.85 8.96 11.31
C GLY A 50 15.58 8.98 12.16
N LEU A 51 15.66 9.48 13.39
CA LEU A 51 14.51 9.62 14.29
C LEU A 51 13.45 10.58 13.71
N ILE A 52 13.87 11.73 13.18
CA ILE A 52 12.98 12.72 12.55
C ILE A 52 12.30 12.09 11.33
N ILE A 53 13.05 11.43 10.45
CA ILE A 53 12.51 10.74 9.27
C ILE A 53 11.48 9.68 9.69
N TRP A 54 11.77 8.93 10.76
CA TRP A 54 10.86 7.89 11.24
C TRP A 54 9.53 8.47 11.75
N ILE A 55 9.58 9.50 12.61
CA ILE A 55 8.38 10.15 13.16
C ILE A 55 7.54 10.79 12.06
N VAL A 56 8.19 11.58 11.18
CA VAL A 56 7.53 12.24 10.05
C VAL A 56 6.94 11.22 9.08
N GLY A 57 7.68 10.15 8.79
CA GLY A 57 7.21 9.06 7.94
C GLY A 57 5.97 8.37 8.51
N ILE A 58 5.96 8.01 9.80
CA ILE A 58 4.79 7.40 10.45
C ILE A 58 3.58 8.35 10.38
N TYR A 59 3.78 9.65 10.61
CA TYR A 59 2.71 10.65 10.53
C TYR A 59 2.05 10.65 9.15
N TYR A 60 2.84 10.71 8.07
CA TYR A 60 2.30 10.68 6.71
C TYR A 60 1.64 9.34 6.37
N LEU A 61 2.24 8.22 6.78
CA LEU A 61 1.67 6.89 6.58
C LEU A 61 0.31 6.73 7.30
N ARG A 62 0.16 7.34 8.47
CA ARG A 62 -1.11 7.36 9.21
C ARG A 62 -2.17 8.19 8.50
N GLU A 63 -1.83 9.37 8.00
CA GLU A 63 -2.75 10.20 7.21
C GLU A 63 -3.16 9.52 5.90
N MET A 64 -2.23 8.81 5.25
CA MET A 64 -2.51 8.00 4.06
C MET A 64 -3.50 6.88 4.36
N ALA A 65 -3.31 6.15 5.46
CA ALA A 65 -4.18 5.04 5.84
C ALA A 65 -5.59 5.47 6.30
N LYS A 66 -5.74 6.72 6.79
CA LYS A 66 -7.07 7.31 7.02
C LYS A 66 -7.87 7.48 5.73
N ARG A 67 -7.20 7.71 4.59
CA ARG A 67 -7.84 7.84 3.28
C ARG A 67 -8.07 6.48 2.63
N ASP A 68 -7.01 5.67 2.54
CA ASP A 68 -7.06 4.34 1.94
C ASP A 68 -6.15 3.35 2.70
N PRO A 69 -6.70 2.33 3.39
CA PRO A 69 -5.91 1.39 4.17
C PRO A 69 -5.11 0.37 3.35
N ILE A 70 -5.37 0.23 2.04
CA ILE A 70 -4.77 -0.80 1.16
C ILE A 70 -4.01 -0.20 -0.04
N MET A 71 -3.58 1.05 0.10
CA MET A 71 -3.07 1.86 -1.01
C MET A 71 -1.82 1.28 -1.68
N SER A 72 -0.93 0.55 -0.99
CA SER A 72 0.26 -0.04 -1.65
C SER A 72 -0.10 -1.08 -2.71
N SER A 73 -1.16 -1.85 -2.48
CA SER A 73 -1.59 -2.90 -3.41
C SER A 73 -2.18 -2.31 -4.69
N VAL A 74 -2.95 -1.23 -4.53
CA VAL A 74 -3.53 -0.46 -5.63
C VAL A 74 -2.43 0.25 -6.40
N PHE A 75 -1.46 0.86 -5.70
CA PHE A 75 -0.33 1.51 -6.35
C PHE A 75 0.52 0.55 -7.19
N ARG A 76 0.80 -0.66 -6.68
CA ARG A 76 1.47 -1.71 -7.47
C ARG A 76 0.70 -2.11 -8.71
N ARG A 77 -0.64 -2.14 -8.64
CA ARG A 77 -1.49 -2.43 -9.80
C ARG A 77 -1.50 -1.25 -10.77
N TYR A 78 -1.58 -0.03 -10.25
CA TYR A 78 -1.55 1.19 -11.01
C TYR A 78 -0.30 1.31 -11.88
N GLN A 79 0.87 1.02 -11.30
CA GLN A 79 2.14 1.02 -12.05
C GLN A 79 2.19 0.00 -13.20
N LYS A 80 1.40 -1.07 -13.16
CA LYS A 80 1.32 -2.06 -14.25
C LYS A 80 0.39 -1.64 -15.37
N TYR A 81 -0.47 -0.64 -15.15
CA TYR A 81 -1.36 -0.19 -16.21
C TYR A 81 -0.59 0.57 -17.28
N LYS A 82 -0.98 0.36 -18.55
CA LYS A 82 -0.47 1.16 -19.66
C LYS A 82 -0.88 2.61 -19.43
N HIS A 83 0.03 3.54 -19.76
CA HIS A 83 -0.24 4.98 -19.67
C HIS A 83 -1.47 5.39 -20.48
N TYR A 84 -1.70 4.71 -21.61
CA TYR A 84 -2.87 4.89 -22.43
C TYR A 84 -3.52 3.52 -22.69
N TYR A 85 -4.74 3.35 -22.18
CA TYR A 85 -5.58 2.21 -22.53
C TYR A 85 -6.45 2.61 -23.71
N LEU A 86 -6.13 2.09 -24.89
CA LEU A 86 -6.96 2.31 -26.07
C LEU A 86 -8.37 1.78 -25.77
N ALA A 87 -9.41 2.53 -26.13
CA ALA A 87 -10.80 2.11 -25.99
C ALA A 87 -11.11 0.97 -26.98
N HIS A 88 -10.68 -0.24 -26.66
CA HIS A 88 -10.93 -1.46 -27.44
C HIS A 88 -12.27 -2.10 -27.02
N THR A 89 -13.27 -1.30 -26.68
CA THR A 89 -14.58 -1.79 -26.21
C THR A 89 -15.45 -2.36 -27.32
N THR A 90 -15.08 -2.17 -28.60
CA THR A 90 -15.82 -2.73 -29.73
C THR A 90 -15.21 -4.05 -30.21
N PRO A 91 -16.02 -5.09 -30.52
CA PRO A 91 -15.56 -6.38 -31.05
C PRO A 91 -14.72 -6.31 -32.34
N PHE A 92 -14.74 -5.17 -33.04
CA PHE A 92 -14.03 -4.96 -34.32
C PHE A 92 -12.74 -4.15 -34.20
N ALA A 93 -12.27 -3.85 -32.97
CA ALA A 93 -11.04 -3.07 -32.78
C ALA A 93 -9.81 -3.88 -33.20
N TYR A 94 -9.15 -3.47 -34.30
CA TYR A 94 -7.95 -4.11 -34.81
C TYR A 94 -6.73 -3.82 -33.91
N PHE A 95 -5.99 -4.87 -33.54
CA PHE A 95 -4.81 -4.77 -32.67
C PHE A 95 -3.61 -4.19 -33.42
N LYS A 96 -3.32 -2.89 -33.24
CA LYS A 96 -2.05 -2.32 -33.71
C LYS A 96 -1.00 -2.47 -32.60
N ASN A 97 0.01 -3.32 -32.84
CA ASN A 97 1.14 -3.47 -31.93
C ASN A 97 1.97 -2.18 -31.96
N VAL A 98 1.91 -1.42 -30.87
CA VAL A 98 2.80 -0.28 -30.61
C VAL A 98 3.79 -0.79 -29.58
N ASN A 99 5.04 -0.96 -30.02
CA ASN A 99 6.19 -1.36 -29.21
C ASN A 99 6.40 -0.41 -28.02
#